data_AF-A0A835VUY9-F1
#
_entry.id   AF-A0A835VUY9-F1
#
_cell.length_a   1.000
_cell.length_b   1.000
_cell.length_c   1.000
_cell.angle_alpha   90.00
_cell.angle_beta   90.00
_cell.angle_gamma   90.00
#
_symmetry.space_group_name_H-M   'P 1'
#
loop_
_entity.id
_entity.type
_entity.pdbx_description
1 polymer ?
#
loop_
_entity_poly.entity_id
_entity_poly.type
_entity_poly.pdbx_seq_one_letter_code
_entity_poly.pdbx_strand_id
1 'polypeptide(L)'
;MFDKEDAQLVLDKGTPRFYIMKLPARGLKFHRITYHGKCTQCLGSLTPGHPWYVALAAPTLSLDRWPAPEDIRVFRIPFGCFVKFEVGTWHAGPLFAAPGSVDFYNLELADTNVVDHNTHDYRRDNGLEFVVLDEELAA
;
A
#
# COMPACT_ATOMS: atom_id res chain seq x y z
N MET A 1 -10.40 -25.70 -4.02
CA MET A 1 -9.68 -26.34 -2.91
C MET A 1 -8.96 -25.21 -2.21
N PHE A 2 -9.11 -25.08 -0.89
CA PHE A 2 -8.48 -24.00 -0.13
C PHE A 2 -7.33 -24.58 0.69
N ASP A 3 -6.12 -24.05 0.55
CA ASP A 3 -4.91 -24.57 1.18
C ASP A 3 -3.94 -23.45 1.64
N LYS A 4 -2.72 -23.84 2.02
CA LYS A 4 -1.71 -22.94 2.58
C LYS A 4 -1.14 -21.93 1.57
N GLU A 5 -1.33 -22.15 0.28
CA GLU A 5 -0.90 -21.24 -0.78
C GLU A 5 -1.94 -20.11 -0.98
N ASP A 6 -3.15 -20.26 -0.45
CA ASP A 6 -4.11 -19.16 -0.39
C ASP A 6 -3.60 -18.03 0.51
N ALA A 7 -4.11 -16.82 0.27
CA ALA A 7 -3.78 -15.64 1.06
C ALA A 7 -4.22 -15.81 2.53
N GLN A 8 -3.29 -16.24 3.39
CA GLN A 8 -3.52 -16.36 4.83
C GLN A 8 -3.60 -14.97 5.48
N LEU A 9 -4.59 -14.72 6.33
CA LEU A 9 -4.84 -13.42 6.93
C LEU A 9 -4.45 -13.38 8.41
N VAL A 10 -3.84 -12.28 8.84
CA VAL A 10 -3.60 -11.97 10.26
C VAL A 10 -4.54 -10.83 10.64
N LEU A 11 -5.67 -11.19 11.24
CA LEU A 11 -6.75 -10.27 11.66
C LEU A 11 -7.26 -10.59 13.09
N ASP A 12 -6.53 -11.43 13.82
CA ASP A 12 -6.88 -11.96 15.14
C ASP A 12 -6.46 -11.04 16.31
N LYS A 13 -5.75 -9.95 16.02
CA LYS A 13 -5.21 -9.00 17.04
C LYS A 13 -6.10 -7.78 17.29
N GLY A 14 -7.36 -7.81 16.86
CA GLY A 14 -8.30 -6.71 17.03
C GLY A 14 -9.63 -6.99 16.34
N THR A 15 -10.41 -5.94 16.10
CA THR A 15 -11.64 -6.04 15.31
C THR A 15 -11.30 -5.88 13.83
N PRO A 16 -11.54 -6.89 12.98
CA PRO A 16 -11.39 -6.75 11.54
C PRO A 16 -12.37 -5.70 11.01
N ARG A 17 -11.90 -4.90 10.06
CA ARG A 17 -12.69 -3.90 9.34
C ARG A 17 -12.56 -4.14 7.85
N PHE A 18 -13.71 -4.29 7.21
CA PHE A 18 -13.84 -4.32 5.77
C PHE A 18 -14.68 -3.12 5.34
N TYR A 19 -14.14 -2.29 4.46
CA TYR A 19 -14.80 -1.05 4.04
C TYR A 19 -14.32 -0.59 2.67
N ILE A 20 -15.09 0.31 2.06
CA ILE A 20 -14.70 0.99 0.82
C ILE A 20 -14.18 2.38 1.19
N MET A 21 -12.97 2.70 0.74
CA MET A 21 -12.38 4.02 0.84
C MET A 21 -12.42 4.72 -0.52
N LYS A 22 -12.92 5.95 -0.54
CA LYS A 22 -12.87 6.83 -1.71
C LYS A 22 -11.66 7.74 -1.59
N LEU A 23 -10.64 7.52 -2.41
CA LEU A 23 -9.40 8.28 -2.35
C LEU A 23 -9.33 9.29 -3.50
N PRO A 24 -9.08 10.58 -3.24
CA PRO A 24 -8.79 11.54 -4.29
C PRO A 24 -7.42 11.28 -4.91
N ALA A 25 -7.26 11.58 -6.18
CA ALA A 25 -5.98 11.48 -6.88
C ALA A 25 -4.94 12.42 -6.27
N ARG A 26 -3.79 11.86 -5.89
CA ARG A 26 -2.61 12.60 -5.39
C ARG A 26 -1.42 12.50 -6.34
N GLY A 27 -1.62 11.86 -7.49
CA GLY A 27 -0.59 11.59 -8.48
C GLY A 27 0.28 10.39 -8.13
N LEU A 28 1.36 10.25 -8.89
CA LEU A 28 2.28 9.12 -8.86
C LEU A 28 3.57 9.44 -8.08
N LYS A 29 3.43 10.16 -6.97
CA LYS A 29 4.57 10.59 -6.15
C LYS A 29 4.38 10.18 -4.70
N PHE A 30 5.47 9.82 -4.04
CA PHE A 30 5.48 9.55 -2.60
C PHE A 30 6.82 9.91 -1.98
N HIS A 31 6.79 10.29 -0.71
CA HIS A 31 7.98 10.48 0.11
C HIS A 31 7.83 9.81 1.49
N ARG A 32 6.73 9.09 1.70
CA ARG A 32 6.40 8.37 2.92
C ARG A 32 6.18 6.91 2.59
N ILE A 33 6.66 6.02 3.45
CA ILE A 33 6.41 4.58 3.37
C ILE A 33 6.02 4.08 4.75
N THR A 34 4.99 3.25 4.84
CA THR A 34 4.39 2.80 6.09
C THR A 34 4.46 1.28 6.20
N TYR A 35 4.56 0.73 7.41
CA TYR A 35 4.20 -0.67 7.66
C TYR A 35 3.18 -0.81 8.80
N HIS A 36 2.46 -1.93 8.76
CA HIS A 36 1.53 -2.39 9.79
C HIS A 36 2.10 -3.65 10.45
N GLY A 37 2.50 -3.57 11.72
CA GLY A 37 3.16 -4.66 12.44
C GLY A 37 2.23 -5.64 13.13
N LYS A 38 0.91 -5.40 13.13
CA LYS A 38 -0.08 -6.21 13.85
C LYS A 38 -0.99 -7.02 12.94
N CYS A 39 -1.23 -6.58 11.71
CA CYS A 39 -2.17 -7.23 10.80
C CYS A 39 -1.67 -7.30 9.36
N THR A 40 -2.23 -8.22 8.59
CA THR A 40 -2.21 -8.14 7.13
C THR A 40 -3.18 -7.06 6.66
N GLN A 41 -2.91 -6.46 5.51
CA GLN A 41 -3.84 -5.55 4.83
C GLN A 41 -4.14 -6.07 3.43
N CYS A 42 -5.40 -6.08 3.01
CA CYS A 42 -5.76 -6.39 1.63
C CYS A 42 -6.36 -5.16 0.94
N LEU A 43 -5.92 -4.90 -0.29
CA LEU A 43 -6.27 -3.69 -1.03
C LEU A 43 -6.51 -3.98 -2.52
N GLY A 44 -7.39 -3.20 -3.13
CA GLY A 44 -7.53 -3.13 -4.58
C GLY A 44 -8.66 -2.23 -5.05
N SER A 45 -8.51 -1.79 -6.29
CA SER A 45 -9.42 -0.82 -6.92
C SER A 45 -10.73 -1.48 -7.34
N LEU A 46 -11.83 -0.77 -7.08
CA LEU A 46 -13.17 -1.09 -7.59
C LEU A 46 -13.52 -0.25 -8.82
N THR A 47 -12.67 0.70 -9.22
CA THR A 47 -12.89 1.56 -10.40
C THR A 47 -12.27 0.93 -11.65
N PRO A 48 -13.07 0.55 -12.66
CA PRO A 48 -12.57 -0.03 -13.91
C PRO A 48 -11.68 0.92 -14.71
N GLY A 49 -10.82 0.36 -15.57
CA GLY A 49 -10.05 1.12 -16.57
C GLY A 49 -8.85 1.89 -16.03
N HIS A 50 -8.58 1.83 -14.72
CA HIS A 50 -7.47 2.55 -14.10
C HIS A 50 -6.58 1.60 -13.29
N PRO A 51 -5.34 1.32 -13.73
CA PRO A 51 -4.39 0.65 -12.87
C PRO A 51 -4.02 1.58 -11.70
N TRP A 52 -3.50 0.96 -10.66
CA TRP A 52 -2.92 1.67 -9.53
C TRP A 52 -1.56 1.07 -9.21
N TYR A 53 -0.75 1.77 -8.45
CA TYR A 53 0.61 1.37 -8.12
C TYR A 53 0.78 1.35 -6.62
N VAL A 54 1.64 0.44 -6.18
CA VAL A 54 2.12 0.39 -4.81
C VAL A 54 3.62 0.18 -4.83
N ALA A 55 4.33 1.03 -4.09
CA ALA A 55 5.74 0.80 -3.77
C ALA A 55 5.80 -0.12 -2.54
N LEU A 56 6.58 -1.19 -2.60
CA LEU A 56 6.73 -2.20 -1.56
C LEU A 56 8.20 -2.40 -1.20
N ALA A 57 8.46 -2.76 0.05
CA ALA A 57 9.75 -3.28 0.50
C ALA A 57 9.57 -4.35 1.59
N ALA A 58 10.60 -5.18 1.76
CA ALA A 58 10.59 -6.29 2.71
C ALA A 58 10.39 -5.84 4.16
N PRO A 59 9.68 -6.62 5.00
CA PRO A 59 9.37 -6.23 6.37
C PRO A 59 10.64 -6.10 7.24
N THR A 60 10.77 -4.97 7.94
CA THR A 60 11.85 -4.78 8.93
C THR A 60 11.33 -4.64 10.35
N LEU A 61 10.03 -4.35 10.50
CA LEU A 61 9.31 -4.14 11.76
C LEU A 61 9.99 -3.13 12.71
N SER A 62 10.68 -2.14 12.14
CA SER A 62 11.42 -1.14 12.90
C SER A 62 11.56 0.16 12.12
N LEU A 63 11.22 1.28 12.75
CA LEU A 63 11.41 2.62 12.18
C LEU A 63 12.89 2.99 12.01
N ASP A 64 13.80 2.40 12.78
CA ASP A 64 15.24 2.65 12.66
C ASP A 64 15.86 1.89 11.47
N ARG A 65 15.13 0.91 10.92
CA ARG A 65 15.54 0.10 9.77
C ARG A 65 14.55 0.29 8.63
N TRP A 66 14.34 1.54 8.23
CA TRP A 66 13.51 1.86 7.07
C TRP A 66 14.20 1.42 5.77
N PRO A 67 13.44 1.11 4.70
CA PRO A 67 14.02 0.58 3.45
C PRO A 67 14.87 1.61 2.71
N ALA A 68 16.06 1.22 2.26
CA ALA A 68 16.84 2.09 1.37
C ALA A 68 16.11 2.25 0.02
N PRO A 69 16.34 3.34 -0.73
CA PRO A 69 15.73 3.55 -2.04
C PRO A 69 15.84 2.34 -2.98
N GLU A 70 16.99 1.66 -2.98
CA GLU A 70 17.30 0.47 -3.77
C GLU A 70 16.56 -0.80 -3.35
N ASP A 71 15.96 -0.84 -2.15
CA ASP A 71 15.14 -1.96 -1.66
C ASP A 71 13.68 -1.85 -2.10
N ILE A 72 13.26 -0.66 -2.55
CA ILE A 72 11.88 -0.39 -2.94
C ILE A 72 11.61 -0.97 -4.33
N ARG A 73 10.48 -1.66 -4.48
CA ARG A 73 9.96 -2.14 -5.77
C ARG A 73 8.56 -1.61 -5.95
N VAL A 74 8.26 -1.10 -7.15
CA VAL A 74 6.92 -0.63 -7.48
C VAL A 74 6.22 -1.67 -8.34
N PHE A 75 4.98 -1.97 -7.99
CA PHE A 75 4.12 -2.88 -8.73
C PHE A 75 2.95 -2.11 -9.33
N ARG A 76 2.70 -2.34 -10.62
CA ARG A 76 1.48 -1.91 -11.31
C ARG A 76 0.41 -2.97 -11.11
N ILE A 77 -0.68 -2.61 -10.46
CA ILE A 77 -1.80 -3.49 -10.15
C ILE A 77 -2.96 -3.17 -11.11
N PRO A 78 -3.35 -4.12 -11.98
CA PRO A 78 -4.46 -3.90 -12.90
C PRO A 78 -5.81 -3.92 -12.16
N PHE A 79 -6.84 -3.41 -12.82
CA PHE A 79 -8.21 -3.53 -12.32
C PHE A 79 -8.60 -5.00 -12.12
N GLY A 80 -9.36 -5.29 -11.06
CA GLY A 80 -9.79 -6.65 -10.71
C GLY A 80 -8.72 -7.48 -9.99
N CYS A 81 -7.51 -6.95 -9.80
CA CYS A 81 -6.49 -7.59 -8.98
C CYS A 81 -6.48 -7.02 -7.54
N PHE A 82 -6.33 -7.96 -6.62
CA PHE A 82 -6.33 -7.74 -5.19
C PHE A 82 -4.98 -8.16 -4.62
N VAL A 83 -4.40 -7.30 -3.79
CA VAL A 83 -3.10 -7.58 -3.14
C VAL A 83 -3.30 -7.73 -1.65
N LYS A 84 -2.55 -8.65 -1.05
CA LYS A 84 -2.37 -8.77 0.39
C LYS A 84 -0.95 -8.34 0.74
N PHE A 85 -0.82 -7.40 1.66
CA PHE A 85 0.45 -7.09 2.30
C PHE A 85 0.60 -7.95 3.56
N GLU A 86 1.76 -8.60 3.67
CA GLU A 86 2.13 -9.32 4.89
C GLU A 86 2.35 -8.36 6.05
N VAL A 87 2.27 -8.90 7.27
CA VAL A 87 2.60 -8.17 8.49
C VAL A 87 4.00 -7.58 8.36
N GLY A 88 4.10 -6.27 8.54
CA GLY A 88 5.35 -5.52 8.50
C GLY A 88 5.81 -5.11 7.11
N THR A 89 5.13 -5.52 6.03
CA THR A 89 5.51 -5.09 4.68
C THR A 89 5.40 -3.57 4.56
N TRP A 90 6.51 -2.95 4.21
CA TRP A 90 6.56 -1.53 3.93
C TRP A 90 5.83 -1.26 2.63
N HIS A 91 4.95 -0.27 2.61
CA HIS A 91 4.16 0.08 1.46
C HIS A 91 3.93 1.60 1.35
N ALA A 92 3.90 2.11 0.13
CA ALA A 92 3.45 3.45 -0.21
C ALA A 92 2.45 3.38 -1.36
N GLY A 93 1.28 3.95 -1.13
CA GLY A 93 0.15 3.88 -2.05
C GLY A 93 -1.18 3.78 -1.30
N PRO A 94 -2.29 3.53 -2.02
CA PRO A 94 -2.34 3.34 -3.46
C PRO A 94 -2.02 4.64 -4.23
N LEU A 95 -1.22 4.54 -5.29
CA LEU A 95 -0.86 5.63 -6.20
C LEU A 95 -1.60 5.46 -7.51
N PHE A 96 -2.17 6.51 -8.08
CA PHE A 96 -2.90 6.43 -9.35
C PHE A 96 -3.00 7.79 -10.03
N ALA A 97 -3.13 7.75 -11.36
CA ALA A 97 -3.27 8.92 -12.22
C ALA A 97 -4.72 9.20 -12.67
N ALA A 98 -5.68 8.36 -12.27
CA ALA A 98 -7.08 8.53 -12.65
C ALA A 98 -7.62 9.90 -12.21
N PRO A 99 -8.46 10.56 -13.03
CA PRO A 99 -9.03 11.87 -12.68
C PRO A 99 -9.99 11.74 -11.48
N GLY A 100 -9.93 12.72 -10.58
CA GLY A 100 -10.87 12.81 -9.46
C GLY A 100 -10.54 11.86 -8.31
N SER A 101 -11.25 10.73 -8.21
CA SER A 101 -11.13 9.79 -7.09
C SER A 101 -11.34 8.35 -7.52
N VAL A 102 -10.67 7.42 -6.85
CA VAL A 102 -10.81 5.98 -7.04
C VAL A 102 -11.34 5.35 -5.76
N ASP A 103 -12.28 4.42 -5.91
CA ASP A 103 -12.80 3.63 -4.81
C ASP A 103 -11.95 2.36 -4.65
N PHE A 104 -11.50 2.10 -3.44
CA PHE A 104 -10.77 0.89 -3.08
C PHE A 104 -11.52 0.18 -1.98
N TYR A 105 -11.62 -1.15 -2.04
CA TYR A 105 -11.90 -1.87 -0.80
C TYR A 105 -10.61 -1.97 0.02
N ASN A 106 -10.76 -2.06 1.33
CA ASN A 106 -9.66 -2.30 2.26
C ASN A 106 -10.11 -3.28 3.34
N LEU A 107 -9.26 -4.25 3.66
CA LEU A 107 -9.45 -5.22 4.74
C LEU A 107 -8.23 -5.16 5.68
N GLU A 108 -8.45 -4.77 6.92
CA GLU A 108 -7.42 -4.58 7.95
C GLU A 108 -8.07 -4.62 9.35
N LEU A 109 -7.39 -4.16 10.41
CA LEU A 109 -8.02 -3.92 11.71
C LEU A 109 -8.62 -2.51 11.78
N ALA A 110 -9.65 -2.34 12.59
CA ALA A 110 -10.41 -1.09 12.68
C ALA A 110 -9.57 0.13 13.09
N ASP A 111 -8.49 -0.08 13.83
CA ASP A 111 -7.59 0.94 14.37
C ASP A 111 -6.17 0.90 13.76
N THR A 112 -5.95 0.13 12.69
CA THR A 112 -4.64 0.00 12.01
C THR A 112 -3.99 1.36 11.74
N ASN A 113 -4.77 2.31 11.22
CA ASN A 113 -4.31 3.65 10.88
C ASN A 113 -4.08 4.59 12.07
N VAL A 114 -4.40 4.15 13.29
CA VAL A 114 -4.25 4.93 14.54
C VAL A 114 -3.14 4.37 15.42
N VAL A 115 -3.10 3.05 15.60
CA VAL A 115 -2.19 2.38 16.57
C VAL A 115 -1.17 1.44 15.94
N ASP A 116 -1.15 1.32 14.61
CA ASP A 116 -0.24 0.45 13.85
C ASP A 116 0.26 1.12 12.56
N HIS A 117 0.39 2.45 12.57
CA HIS A 117 0.77 3.25 11.40
C HIS A 117 2.23 3.71 11.54
N ASN A 118 3.17 2.83 11.24
CA ASN A 118 4.61 3.09 11.42
C ASN A 118 5.18 3.66 10.11
N THR A 119 5.46 4.97 10.06
CA THR A 119 5.87 5.64 8.81
C THR A 119 7.28 6.20 8.90
N HIS A 120 8.06 5.99 7.84
CA HIS A 120 9.28 6.75 7.55
C HIS A 120 8.97 7.85 6.52
N ASP A 121 9.58 9.03 6.67
CA ASP A 121 9.41 10.19 5.79
C ASP A 121 10.76 10.58 5.18
N TYR A 122 11.01 10.09 3.96
CA TYR A 122 12.25 10.34 3.23
C TYR A 122 12.48 11.83 2.99
N ARG A 123 11.42 12.60 2.71
CA ARG A 123 11.58 14.04 2.48
C ARG A 123 12.11 14.75 3.71
N ARG A 124 11.62 14.37 4.90
CA ARG A 124 12.08 14.94 6.17
C ARG A 124 13.52 14.54 6.47
N ASP A 125 13.87 13.27 6.27
CA ASP A 125 15.13 12.72 6.77
C ASP A 125 16.30 12.92 5.78
N ASN A 126 16.04 12.93 4.47
CA ASN A 126 17.08 13.06 3.44
C ASN A 126 16.65 13.87 2.20
N GLY A 127 15.50 14.56 2.25
CA GLY A 127 15.05 15.43 1.16
C GLY A 127 14.57 14.70 -0.09
N LEU A 128 14.37 13.38 -0.04
CA LEU A 128 13.99 12.58 -1.20
C LEU A 128 12.48 12.57 -1.44
N GLU A 129 12.11 12.51 -2.71
CA GLU A 129 10.76 12.22 -3.21
C GLU A 129 10.89 11.23 -4.37
N PHE A 130 10.04 10.21 -4.37
CA PHE A 130 9.95 9.22 -5.42
C PHE A 130 8.84 9.59 -6.39
N VAL A 131 9.08 9.31 -7.67
CA VAL A 131 8.11 9.44 -8.75
C VAL A 131 8.00 8.09 -9.43
N VAL A 132 6.79 7.55 -9.52
CA VAL A 132 6.52 6.37 -10.34
C VAL A 132 6.37 6.82 -11.78
N LEU A 133 7.19 6.24 -12.65
CA LEU A 133 7.12 6.46 -14.09
C LEU A 133 6.37 5.27 -14.70
N ASP A 134 5.33 5.56 -15.47
CA ASP A 134 4.71 4.59 -16.37
C ASP A 134 4.67 5.20 -17.77
N GLU A 135 5.42 4.59 -18.69
CA GLU A 135 5.53 5.04 -20.07
C GLU A 135 4.19 4.95 -20.81
N GLU A 136 3.28 4.07 -20.38
CA GLU A 136 1.93 3.93 -20.95
C GLU A 136 0.99 5.09 -20.57
N LEU A 137 1.32 5.86 -19.53
CA LEU A 137 0.53 7.05 -19.13
C LEU A 137 1.01 8.34 -19.82
N ALA A 138 2.17 8.30 -20.47
CA ALA A 138 2.76 9.45 -21.18
C ALA A 138 2.40 9.48 -22.68
N ALA A 139 1.72 8.46 -23.19
CA ALA A 139 1.23 8.32 -24.56
C ALA A 139 -0.26 8.63 -24.68
#